data_AF-A0A914CVC2-F1
#
_entry.id   AF-A0A914CVC2-F1
#
_cell.length_a   1.000
_cell.length_b   1.000
_cell.length_c   1.000
_cell.angle_alpha   90.00
_cell.angle_beta   90.00
_cell.angle_gamma   90.00
#
_symmetry.space_group_name_H-M   'P 1'
#
loop_
_entity.id
_entity.type
_entity.pdbx_description
1 polymer ?
#
loop_
_entity_poly.entity_id
_entity_poly.type
_entity_poly.pdbx_seq_one_letter_code
_entity_poly.pdbx_strand_id
1 'polypeptide(L)'
;MDETYIDKIVLACKYLKRDDNEPLGIRKIIPIFNSKDYVSVAKYFLLVERLCDTYADSCLSHISQDFQGKYTVEITAKEGIHYPRKICHRTELNWEPKVYVTGWSLLQGWCRIAAQYFDWVSHIPELNKLDEDDRVDVRRRLYFKWDLNQLWLMWMV
;
A
#
# COMPACT_ATOMS: atom_id res chain seq x y z
N MET A 1 -16.65 16.25 -4.09
CA MET A 1 -15.58 15.92 -3.11
C MET A 1 -14.60 17.07 -3.21
N ASP A 2 -14.36 17.78 -2.13
CA ASP A 2 -13.63 19.04 -2.19
C ASP A 2 -12.15 18.74 -2.46
N GLU A 3 -11.60 19.21 -3.59
CA GLU A 3 -10.20 18.97 -4.01
C GLU A 3 -9.22 19.34 -2.89
N THR A 4 -9.60 20.32 -2.08
CA THR A 4 -8.88 20.82 -0.90
C THR A 4 -8.53 19.76 0.15
N TYR A 5 -9.29 18.67 0.26
CA TYR A 5 -9.01 17.62 1.26
C TYR A 5 -7.93 16.65 0.79
N ILE A 6 -7.91 16.38 -0.52
CA ILE A 6 -6.89 15.55 -1.15
C ILE A 6 -5.54 16.27 -1.06
N ASP A 7 -5.52 17.57 -1.36
CA ASP A 7 -4.30 18.39 -1.26
C ASP A 7 -3.72 18.40 0.17
N LYS A 8 -4.58 18.40 1.19
CA LYS A 8 -4.16 18.31 2.59
C LYS A 8 -3.54 16.96 2.94
N ILE A 9 -4.07 15.85 2.41
CA ILE A 9 -3.49 14.52 2.61
C ILE A 9 -2.14 14.43 1.89
N VAL A 10 -2.06 14.87 0.64
CA VAL A 10 -0.81 14.90 -0.13
C VAL A 10 0.25 15.76 0.56
N LEU A 11 -0.15 16.92 1.08
CA LEU A 11 0.72 17.79 1.86
C LEU A 11 1.19 17.12 3.15
N ALA A 12 0.29 16.49 3.91
CA ALA A 12 0.64 15.73 5.10
C ALA A 12 1.64 14.60 4.78
N CYS A 13 1.46 13.90 3.65
CA CYS A 13 2.38 12.85 3.20
C CYS A 13 3.80 13.38 2.95
N LYS A 14 3.93 14.57 2.34
CA LYS A 14 5.25 15.19 2.09
C LYS A 14 6.02 15.50 3.38
N TYR A 15 5.33 15.82 4.48
CA TYR A 15 5.94 16.12 5.77
C TYR A 15 6.08 14.89 6.70
N LEU A 16 5.51 13.75 6.34
CA LEU A 16 5.52 12.51 7.13
C LEU A 16 6.73 11.61 6.89
N LYS A 17 7.83 12.15 6.31
CA LYS A 17 9.09 11.44 6.11
C LYS A 17 9.63 10.94 7.45
N ARG A 18 9.37 9.66 7.75
CA ARG A 18 9.86 8.94 8.92
C ARG A 18 10.45 7.62 8.46
N ASP A 19 11.62 7.28 9.00
CA ASP A 19 12.36 6.04 8.77
C ASP A 19 11.81 4.84 9.57
N ASP A 20 10.49 4.79 9.80
CA ASP A 20 9.84 3.64 10.45
C ASP A 20 9.43 2.61 9.40
N ASN A 21 9.38 1.32 9.75
CA ASN A 21 8.90 0.28 8.84
C ASN A 21 7.39 0.06 8.92
N GLU A 22 6.67 0.90 9.66
CA GLU A 22 5.29 0.68 10.04
C GLU A 22 4.31 0.86 8.87
N PRO A 23 3.15 0.19 8.92
CA PRO A 23 2.08 0.37 7.95
C PRO A 23 1.39 1.74 8.11
N LEU A 24 0.89 2.29 7.01
CA LEU A 24 0.29 3.63 6.98
C LEU A 24 -0.97 3.79 7.85
N GLY A 25 -1.72 2.70 8.09
CA GLY A 25 -2.94 2.71 8.90
C GLY A 25 -2.73 3.07 10.37
N ILE A 26 -1.53 2.82 10.91
CA ILE A 26 -1.19 3.20 12.29
C ILE A 26 -1.17 4.72 12.45
N ARG A 27 -0.89 5.46 11.37
CA ARG A 27 -0.71 6.91 11.40
C ARG A 27 -2.02 7.69 11.51
N LYS A 28 -3.18 7.04 11.29
CA LYS A 28 -4.52 7.64 11.41
C LYS A 28 -4.66 9.00 10.67
N ILE A 29 -4.05 9.10 9.49
CA ILE A 29 -4.03 10.32 8.66
C ILE A 29 -5.43 10.63 8.12
N ILE A 30 -6.19 9.59 7.78
CA ILE A 30 -7.52 9.72 7.21
C ILE A 30 -8.53 9.87 8.34
N PRO A 31 -9.45 10.84 8.27
CA PRO A 31 -10.45 11.07 9.31
C PRO A 31 -11.35 9.85 9.50
N ILE A 32 -11.86 9.73 10.73
CA ILE A 32 -12.85 8.72 11.09
C ILE A 32 -14.12 8.98 10.27
N PHE A 33 -14.70 7.90 9.73
CA PHE A 33 -15.92 7.93 8.93
C PHE A 33 -17.14 7.48 9.74
N ASN A 34 -18.33 7.81 9.27
CA ASN A 34 -19.57 7.26 9.84
C ASN A 34 -19.83 5.87 9.25
N SER A 35 -19.71 4.82 10.07
CA SER A 35 -19.91 3.43 9.64
C SER A 35 -21.35 3.09 9.24
N LYS A 36 -22.32 3.94 9.60
CA LYS A 36 -23.74 3.78 9.22
C LYS A 36 -24.09 4.43 7.88
N ASP A 37 -23.21 5.25 7.32
CA ASP A 37 -23.41 5.91 6.03
C ASP A 37 -22.50 5.30 4.95
N TYR A 38 -23.11 4.64 3.97
CA TYR A 38 -22.41 3.99 2.86
C TYR A 38 -21.57 4.98 2.04
N VAL A 39 -22.01 6.23 1.91
CA VAL A 39 -21.26 7.26 1.17
C VAL A 39 -19.99 7.64 1.94
N SER A 40 -20.10 7.80 3.26
CA SER A 40 -18.96 8.06 4.13
C SER A 40 -17.95 6.91 4.11
N VAL A 41 -18.43 5.66 4.12
CA VAL A 41 -17.57 4.46 4.02
C VAL A 41 -16.83 4.42 2.68
N ALA A 42 -17.54 4.60 1.57
CA ALA A 42 -16.92 4.60 0.24
C ALA A 42 -15.88 5.71 0.09
N LYS A 43 -16.17 6.91 0.59
CA LYS A 43 -15.22 8.03 0.60
C LYS A 43 -13.98 7.71 1.41
N TYR A 44 -14.12 7.06 2.57
CA TYR A 44 -12.98 6.67 3.40
C TYR A 44 -12.04 5.74 2.63
N PHE A 45 -12.55 4.66 2.04
CA PHE A 45 -11.71 3.71 1.30
C PHE A 45 -11.08 4.31 0.05
N LEU A 46 -11.76 5.25 -0.61
CA LEU A 46 -11.16 6.01 -1.72
C LEU A 46 -9.98 6.88 -1.25
N LEU A 47 -10.09 7.49 -0.07
CA LEU A 47 -8.98 8.26 0.51
C LEU A 47 -7.83 7.35 0.94
N VAL A 48 -8.11 6.14 1.44
CA VAL A 48 -7.10 5.13 1.77
C VAL A 48 -6.32 4.73 0.52
N GLU A 49 -7.01 4.40 -0.57
CA GLU A 49 -6.37 4.05 -1.84
C GLU A 49 -5.43 5.15 -2.32
N ARG A 50 -5.94 6.38 -2.36
CA ARG A 50 -5.15 7.55 -2.78
C ARG A 50 -3.95 7.81 -1.88
N LEU A 51 -4.10 7.63 -0.57
CA LEU A 51 -2.99 7.75 0.38
C LEU A 51 -1.90 6.73 0.08
N CYS A 52 -2.28 5.46 -0.11
CA CYS A 52 -1.34 4.38 -0.43
C CYS A 52 -0.63 4.61 -1.77
N ASP A 53 -1.34 5.11 -2.78
CA ASP A 53 -0.76 5.42 -4.11
C ASP A 53 0.20 6.62 -4.08
N THR A 54 -0.14 7.65 -3.30
CA THR A 54 0.57 8.94 -3.35
C THR A 54 1.73 9.00 -2.36
N TYR A 55 1.67 8.24 -1.27
CA TYR A 55 2.71 8.27 -0.26
C TYR A 55 3.98 7.59 -0.79
N ALA A 56 5.06 8.36 -0.91
CA ALA A 56 6.38 7.88 -1.32
C ALA A 56 7.44 8.23 -0.27
N ASP A 57 8.33 7.28 0.01
CA ASP A 57 9.46 7.45 0.93
C ASP A 57 10.57 8.29 0.28
N SER A 58 10.68 8.25 -1.04
CA SER A 58 11.65 9.01 -1.82
C SER A 58 11.00 9.65 -3.06
N CYS A 59 11.60 10.74 -3.53
CA CYS A 59 11.25 11.36 -4.82
C CYS A 59 11.85 10.60 -6.02
N LEU A 60 12.56 9.49 -5.76
CA LEU A 60 13.13 8.66 -6.82
C LEU A 60 12.05 7.71 -7.33
N SER A 61 11.94 7.62 -8.65
CA SER A 61 11.04 6.68 -9.30
C SER A 61 11.52 5.25 -9.06
N HIS A 62 10.56 4.34 -8.90
CA HIS A 62 10.81 2.89 -8.80
C HIS A 62 11.53 2.29 -10.02
N ILE A 63 11.58 3.01 -11.15
CA ILE A 63 12.23 2.61 -12.40
C ILE A 63 13.58 3.32 -12.60
N SER A 64 13.96 4.26 -11.72
CA SER A 64 15.25 4.94 -11.88
C SER A 64 16.40 3.98 -11.60
N GLN A 65 17.42 4.00 -12.46
CA GLN A 65 18.62 3.15 -12.31
C GLN A 65 19.39 3.47 -11.01
N ASP A 66 19.21 4.69 -10.50
CA ASP A 66 19.79 5.15 -9.25
C ASP A 66 19.02 4.65 -8.01
N PHE A 67 17.81 4.11 -8.18
CA PHE A 67 17.01 3.59 -7.09
C PHE A 67 17.48 2.18 -6.70
N GLN A 68 18.45 2.12 -5.78
CA GLN A 68 18.82 0.89 -5.05
C GLN A 68 17.80 0.56 -3.96
N GLY A 69 16.51 0.66 -4.27
CA GLY A 69 15.45 0.32 -3.32
C GLY A 69 15.55 -1.13 -2.87
N LYS A 70 15.25 -1.37 -1.60
CA LYS A 70 15.14 -2.73 -1.07
C LYS A 70 13.86 -3.36 -1.62
N TYR A 71 14.00 -4.42 -2.42
CA TYR A 71 12.93 -5.32 -2.83
C TYR A 71 13.29 -6.72 -2.35
N THR A 72 12.52 -7.30 -1.44
CA THR A 72 12.79 -8.66 -0.95
C THR A 72 11.51 -9.45 -0.73
N VAL A 73 11.57 -10.71 -1.12
CA VAL A 73 10.56 -11.75 -0.86
C VAL A 73 10.98 -12.70 0.25
N GLU A 74 12.19 -12.49 0.82
CA GLU A 74 12.79 -13.33 1.85
C GLU A 74 12.31 -12.97 3.25
N ILE A 75 11.05 -12.56 3.38
CA ILE A 75 10.44 -12.24 4.67
C ILE A 75 9.19 -13.07 4.88
N THR A 76 8.85 -13.33 6.14
CA THR A 76 7.60 -14.04 6.45
C THR A 76 6.39 -13.15 6.18
N ALA A 77 5.25 -13.76 5.85
CA ALA A 77 3.99 -13.01 5.69
C ALA A 77 3.63 -12.20 6.95
N LYS A 78 3.90 -12.76 8.15
CA LYS A 78 3.69 -12.05 9.42
C LYS A 78 4.55 -10.79 9.48
N GLU A 79 5.84 -10.87 9.18
CA GLU A 79 6.72 -9.70 9.14
C GLU A 79 6.30 -8.68 8.08
N GLY A 80 5.87 -9.12 6.89
CA GLY A 80 5.40 -8.22 5.83
C GLY A 80 4.14 -7.43 6.24
N ILE A 81 3.21 -8.09 6.94
CA ILE A 81 2.00 -7.46 7.46
C ILE A 81 2.32 -6.39 8.51
N HIS A 82 3.29 -6.65 9.39
CA HIS A 82 3.69 -5.72 10.44
C HIS A 82 4.62 -4.62 9.93
N TYR A 83 5.42 -4.93 8.91
CA TYR A 83 6.48 -4.06 8.42
C TYR A 83 6.52 -4.01 6.88
N PRO A 84 5.51 -3.40 6.21
CA PRO A 84 5.42 -3.43 4.75
C PRO A 84 6.66 -2.87 4.04
N ARG A 85 7.34 -1.88 4.65
CA ARG A 85 8.58 -1.29 4.11
C ARG A 85 9.77 -2.25 4.06
N LYS A 86 9.75 -3.33 4.84
CA LYS A 86 10.80 -4.36 4.75
C LYS A 86 10.75 -5.10 3.42
N ILE A 87 9.57 -5.20 2.78
CA ILE A 87 9.36 -5.81 1.47
C ILE A 87 9.86 -4.86 0.38
N CYS A 88 9.37 -3.62 0.42
CA CYS A 88 9.55 -2.63 -0.62
C CYS A 88 9.48 -1.23 -0.03
N HIS A 89 10.42 -0.35 -0.41
CA HIS A 89 10.27 1.09 -0.17
C HIS A 89 9.12 1.66 -1.01
N ARG A 90 8.39 2.64 -0.45
CA ARG A 90 7.34 3.33 -1.21
C ARG A 90 7.99 4.34 -2.15
N THR A 91 7.58 4.30 -3.39
CA THR A 91 8.17 5.07 -4.48
C THR A 91 7.08 5.66 -5.33
N GLU A 92 7.32 6.78 -5.99
CA GLU A 92 6.32 7.35 -6.88
C GLU A 92 6.01 6.39 -8.05
N LEU A 93 4.72 6.30 -8.40
CA LEU A 93 4.26 5.57 -9.58
C LEU A 93 4.65 6.37 -10.82
N ASN A 94 5.61 5.87 -11.58
CA ASN A 94 5.83 6.30 -12.95
C ASN A 94 5.10 5.35 -13.89
N TRP A 95 4.05 5.86 -14.54
CA TRP A 95 3.22 5.12 -15.49
C TRP A 95 3.76 5.14 -16.91
N GLU A 96 4.86 5.85 -17.17
CA GLU A 96 5.49 5.89 -18.48
C GLU A 96 6.19 4.56 -18.76
N PRO A 97 5.83 3.82 -19.84
CA PRO A 97 6.51 2.59 -20.20
C PRO A 97 7.90 2.92 -20.74
N LYS A 98 8.94 2.74 -19.90
CA LYS A 98 10.34 3.07 -20.26
C LYS A 98 11.20 1.86 -20.61
N VAL A 99 10.75 0.65 -20.28
CA VAL A 99 11.58 -0.56 -20.37
C VAL A 99 10.74 -1.82 -20.60
N TYR A 100 11.35 -2.79 -21.27
CA TYR A 100 10.80 -4.14 -21.40
C TYR A 100 10.68 -4.81 -20.02
N VAL A 101 9.62 -5.59 -19.84
CA VAL A 101 9.39 -6.34 -18.60
C VAL A 101 10.49 -7.38 -18.42
N THR A 102 11.26 -7.25 -17.34
CA THR A 102 12.26 -8.25 -16.92
C THR A 102 11.75 -9.02 -15.70
N GLY A 103 12.37 -10.16 -15.38
CA GLY A 103 12.07 -10.87 -14.12
C GLY A 103 12.30 -10.00 -12.89
N TRP A 104 13.29 -9.09 -12.94
CA TRP A 104 13.51 -8.09 -11.90
C TRP A 104 12.35 -7.09 -11.80
N SER A 105 11.85 -6.58 -12.93
CA SER A 105 10.69 -5.69 -12.98
C SER A 105 9.42 -6.35 -12.42
N LEU A 106 9.23 -7.65 -12.67
CA LEU A 106 8.13 -8.43 -12.08
C LEU A 106 8.28 -8.56 -10.55
N LEU A 107 9.49 -8.85 -10.06
CA LEU A 107 9.77 -8.90 -8.63
C LEU A 107 9.48 -7.55 -7.96
N GLN A 108 9.92 -6.45 -8.56
CA GLN A 108 9.66 -5.09 -8.07
C GLN A 108 8.16 -4.80 -8.02
N GLY A 109 7.44 -5.12 -9.10
CA GLY A 109 5.98 -4.95 -9.18
C GLY A 109 5.26 -5.75 -8.09
N TRP A 110 5.62 -7.02 -7.91
CA TRP A 110 5.03 -7.89 -6.89
C TRP A 110 5.29 -7.37 -5.47
N CYS A 111 6.55 -7.03 -5.16
CA CYS A 111 6.93 -6.51 -3.83
C CYS A 111 6.18 -5.21 -3.50
N ARG A 112 6.02 -4.34 -4.49
CA ARG A 112 5.29 -3.08 -4.36
C ARG A 112 3.80 -3.32 -4.11
N ILE A 113 3.19 -4.20 -4.89
CA ILE A 113 1.79 -4.61 -4.74
C ILE A 113 1.55 -5.20 -3.34
N ALA A 114 2.44 -6.08 -2.87
CA ALA A 114 2.36 -6.67 -1.54
C ALA A 114 2.41 -5.60 -0.43
N ALA A 115 3.39 -4.69 -0.51
CA ALA A 115 3.54 -3.61 0.46
C ALA A 115 2.31 -2.68 0.47
N GLN A 116 1.82 -2.28 -0.71
CA GLN A 116 0.63 -1.45 -0.87
C GLN A 116 -0.62 -2.11 -0.29
N TYR A 117 -0.81 -3.40 -0.54
CA TYR A 117 -1.90 -4.16 0.04
C TYR A 117 -1.83 -4.16 1.58
N PHE A 118 -0.66 -4.41 2.18
CA PHE A 118 -0.53 -4.41 3.63
C PHE A 118 -0.77 -3.03 4.25
N ASP A 119 -0.37 -1.96 3.57
CA ASP A 119 -0.72 -0.59 3.96
C ASP A 119 -2.23 -0.37 3.90
N TRP A 120 -2.88 -0.70 2.79
CA TRP A 120 -4.31 -0.51 2.60
C TRP A 120 -5.12 -1.27 3.66
N VAL A 121 -4.79 -2.54 3.88
CA VAL A 121 -5.47 -3.40 4.85
C VAL A 121 -5.29 -2.92 6.29
N SER A 122 -4.18 -2.26 6.60
CA SER A 122 -3.95 -1.69 7.94
C SER A 122 -4.95 -0.58 8.30
N HIS A 123 -5.61 0.02 7.30
CA HIS A 123 -6.65 1.03 7.49
C HIS A 123 -8.04 0.45 7.77
N ILE A 124 -8.26 -0.86 7.65
CA ILE A 124 -9.57 -1.49 7.92
C ILE A 124 -9.80 -1.53 9.45
N PRO A 125 -10.73 -0.74 10.00
CA PRO A 125 -10.91 -0.65 11.45
C PRO A 125 -11.31 -1.99 12.08
N GLU A 126 -12.10 -2.80 11.39
CA GLU A 126 -12.60 -4.08 11.85
C GLU A 126 -11.46 -5.09 12.05
N LEU A 127 -10.47 -5.09 11.17
CA LEU A 127 -9.30 -5.99 11.29
C LEU A 127 -8.40 -5.61 12.46
N ASN A 128 -8.43 -4.34 12.89
CA ASN A 128 -7.65 -3.89 14.04
C ASN A 128 -8.29 -4.25 15.38
N LYS A 129 -9.51 -4.80 15.38
CA LYS A 129 -10.20 -5.31 16.58
C LYS A 129 -9.95 -6.79 16.83
N LEU A 130 -9.37 -7.50 15.86
CA LEU A 130 -9.03 -8.91 15.97
C LEU A 130 -7.73 -9.08 16.75
N ASP A 131 -7.60 -10.23 17.41
CA ASP A 131 -6.35 -10.66 18.02
C ASP A 131 -5.24 -10.80 16.96
N GLU A 132 -3.99 -10.70 17.37
CA GLU A 132 -2.86 -10.58 16.44
C GLU A 132 -2.78 -11.76 15.46
N ASP A 133 -2.96 -12.99 15.94
CA ASP A 133 -2.87 -14.19 15.12
C ASP A 133 -4.04 -14.29 14.12
N ASP A 134 -5.26 -13.96 14.55
CA ASP A 134 -6.44 -13.88 13.68
C ASP A 134 -6.28 -12.79 12.62
N ARG A 135 -5.74 -11.63 13.02
CA ARG A 135 -5.45 -10.53 12.12
C ARG A 135 -4.44 -10.96 11.06
N VAL A 136 -3.37 -11.67 11.44
CA VAL A 136 -2.38 -12.17 10.48
C VAL A 136 -3.01 -13.18 9.51
N ASP A 137 -3.79 -14.13 10.02
CA ASP A 137 -4.42 -15.16 9.17
C ASP A 137 -5.44 -14.56 8.19
N VAL A 138 -6.33 -13.67 8.67
CA VAL A 138 -7.32 -13.01 7.82
C VAL A 138 -6.64 -12.16 6.74
N ARG A 139 -5.64 -11.36 7.12
CA ARG A 139 -4.90 -10.52 6.15
C ARG A 139 -4.15 -11.35 5.12
N ARG A 140 -3.58 -12.49 5.53
CA ARG A 140 -2.91 -13.44 4.63
C ARG A 140 -3.89 -14.07 3.66
N ARG A 141 -5.04 -14.55 4.14
CA ARG A 141 -6.08 -15.16 3.28
C ARG A 141 -6.64 -14.16 2.28
N LEU A 142 -6.90 -12.93 2.73
CA LEU A 142 -7.35 -11.84 1.86
C LEU A 142 -6.29 -11.49 0.80
N TYR A 143 -5.00 -11.54 1.15
CA TYR A 143 -3.90 -11.27 0.21
C TYR A 143 -3.88 -12.31 -0.90
N PHE A 144 -3.87 -13.61 -0.56
CA PHE A 144 -3.89 -14.69 -1.55
C PHE A 144 -5.12 -14.62 -2.46
N LYS A 145 -6.29 -14.28 -1.91
CA LYS A 145 -7.51 -14.10 -2.71
C LYS A 145 -7.42 -12.89 -3.64
N TRP A 146 -6.82 -11.79 -3.17
CA TRP A 146 -6.62 -10.58 -3.97
C TRP A 146 -5.57 -10.79 -5.06
N ASP A 147 -4.46 -11.46 -4.77
CA ASP A 147 -3.40 -11.80 -5.71
C ASP A 147 -3.92 -12.71 -6.84
N LEU A 148 -4.71 -13.74 -6.50
CA LEU A 148 -5.36 -14.60 -7.50
C LEU A 148 -6.31 -13.84 -8.43
N ASN A 149 -7.05 -12.84 -7.91
CA ASN A 149 -7.96 -12.02 -8.71
C ASN A 149 -7.20 -11.02 -9.60
N GLN A 150 -6.09 -10.45 -9.12
CA GLN A 150 -5.26 -9.52 -9.87
C GLN A 150 -4.46 -10.22 -10.96
N LEU A 151 -3.92 -11.41 -10.68
CA LEU A 151 -3.33 -12.27 -11.70
C LEU A 151 -4.39 -12.57 -12.77
N TRP A 152 -5.59 -13.02 -12.42
CA TRP A 152 -6.66 -13.23 -13.40
C TRP A 152 -6.95 -12.03 -14.31
N LEU A 153 -6.95 -10.80 -13.76
CA LEU A 153 -7.15 -9.57 -14.52
C LEU A 153 -5.95 -9.21 -15.42
N MET A 154 -4.72 -9.50 -14.98
CA MET A 154 -3.50 -9.28 -15.77
C MET A 154 -3.34 -10.25 -16.95
N TRP A 155 -3.94 -11.45 -16.89
CA TRP A 155 -3.94 -12.43 -17.99
C TRP A 155 -5.08 -12.23 -19.02
N MET A 156 -5.96 -11.24 -18.80
CA MET A 156 -7.07 -10.89 -19.71
C MET A 156 -6.83 -9.62 -20.55
N VAL A 157 -5.63 -9.03 -20.48
CA VAL A 157 -5.16 -7.93 -21.34
C VAL A 157 -3.99 -8.43 -22.19
#